data_AF-A0A6M0BKA8-F1
#
_entry.id   AF-A0A6M0BKA8-F1
#
_cell.length_a   1.000
_cell.length_b   1.000
_cell.length_c   1.000
_cell.angle_alpha   90.00
_cell.angle_beta   90.00
_cell.angle_gamma   90.00
#
_symmetry.space_group_name_H-M   'P 1'
#
loop_
_entity.id
_entity.type
_entity.pdbx_description
1 polymer ?
#
loop_
_entity_poly.entity_id
_entity_poly.type
_entity_poly.pdbx_seq_one_letter_code
_entity_poly.pdbx_strand_id
1 'polypeptide(L)'
;AIIAALPYILALEFKVKKPSPAERQYLVILFGSQLLISCWIQFYFVIQNWLVQYPSLLSDDFIHSSFVWKLPSAQVTVLSRGVSILEGMEVQLKEELNEKSWSEVEKSLLKVNHKKLLKGIEYQAKQNSPVAEDPLWKVTYKFSSRESGSDYNLDLQANWNGPRSNPDTKPDSYSFTKSCRIKQVDGLSGLGSQPIGNVQCQPSRAGEIEVFADQGKR
;
A
#
# COMPACT_ATOMS: atom_id res chain seq x y z
N ALA A 1 -11.50 -38.75 2.50
CA ALA A 1 -10.61 -39.94 2.43
C ALA A 1 -10.97 -41.04 3.43
N ILE A 2 -11.00 -40.78 4.74
CA ILE A 2 -11.20 -41.81 5.78
C ILE A 2 -12.56 -42.54 5.65
N ILE A 3 -13.64 -41.81 5.36
CA ILE A 3 -14.99 -42.37 5.17
C ILE A 3 -15.08 -43.29 3.94
N ALA A 4 -14.35 -42.96 2.86
CA ALA A 4 -14.31 -43.77 1.65
C ALA A 4 -13.36 -44.98 1.74
N ALA A 5 -12.39 -44.94 2.66
CA ALA A 5 -11.45 -46.04 2.91
C ALA A 5 -12.00 -47.10 3.88
N LEU A 6 -12.95 -46.72 4.73
CA LEU A 6 -13.62 -47.58 5.71
C LEU A 6 -14.10 -48.93 5.15
N PRO A 7 -14.87 -49.02 4.04
CA PRO A 7 -15.35 -50.32 3.53
C PRO A 7 -14.23 -51.24 3.01
N TYR A 8 -13.04 -50.71 2.72
CA TYR A 8 -11.89 -51.49 2.25
C TYR A 8 -11.03 -52.05 3.39
N ILE A 9 -11.15 -51.49 4.59
CA ILE A 9 -10.32 -51.83 5.77
C ILE A 9 -11.14 -52.54 6.84
N LEU A 10 -12.42 -52.18 6.98
CA LEU A 10 -13.37 -52.74 7.94
C LEU A 10 -14.45 -53.54 7.21
N ALA A 11 -14.50 -54.84 7.49
CA ALA A 11 -15.64 -55.67 7.10
C ALA A 11 -16.88 -55.28 7.94
N LEU A 12 -18.08 -55.62 7.46
CA LEU A 12 -19.37 -55.40 8.15
C LEU A 12 -19.42 -55.96 9.59
N GLU A 13 -18.51 -56.87 9.96
CA GLU A 13 -18.35 -57.44 11.30
C GLU A 13 -17.26 -56.76 12.18
N PHE A 14 -16.79 -55.56 11.83
CA PHE A 14 -15.66 -54.88 12.50
C PHE A 14 -14.33 -55.66 12.50
N LYS A 15 -14.17 -56.66 11.63
CA LYS A 15 -12.91 -57.38 11.44
C LYS A 15 -12.01 -56.62 10.46
N VAL A 16 -10.76 -56.39 10.86
CA VAL A 16 -9.74 -55.75 10.03
C VAL A 16 -9.42 -56.67 8.84
N LYS A 17 -9.79 -56.25 7.64
CA LYS A 17 -9.49 -56.95 6.39
C LYS A 17 -8.20 -56.40 5.81
N LYS A 18 -7.27 -57.27 5.40
CA LYS A 18 -6.08 -56.85 4.66
C LYS A 18 -6.49 -56.59 3.20
N PRO A 19 -6.44 -55.34 2.70
CA PRO A 19 -6.88 -55.04 1.34
C PRO A 19 -5.97 -55.72 0.32
N SER A 20 -6.57 -56.12 -0.80
CA SER A 20 -5.89 -56.70 -1.97
C SER A 20 -4.98 -55.68 -2.66
N PRO A 21 -4.01 -56.11 -3.49
CA PRO A 21 -3.08 -55.19 -4.16
C PRO A 21 -3.75 -54.08 -4.99
N ALA A 22 -4.86 -54.38 -5.67
CA ALA A 22 -5.61 -53.41 -6.46
C ALA A 22 -6.34 -52.37 -5.57
N GLU A 23 -6.95 -52.82 -4.46
CA GLU A 23 -7.61 -51.93 -3.50
C GLU A 23 -6.59 -50.99 -2.83
N ARG A 24 -5.37 -51.47 -2.58
CA ARG A 24 -4.28 -50.62 -2.05
C ARG A 24 -3.89 -49.51 -3.01
N GLN A 25 -3.75 -49.81 -4.30
CA GLN A 25 -3.43 -48.79 -5.31
C GLN A 25 -4.52 -47.73 -5.37
N TYR A 26 -5.80 -48.15 -5.36
CA TYR A 26 -6.92 -47.22 -5.32
C TYR A 26 -6.90 -46.33 -4.07
N LEU A 27 -6.66 -46.90 -2.89
CA LEU A 27 -6.55 -46.14 -1.64
C LEU A 27 -5.38 -45.16 -1.65
N VAL A 28 -4.23 -45.54 -2.24
CA VAL A 28 -3.07 -44.65 -2.39
C VAL A 28 -3.38 -43.49 -3.33
N ILE A 29 -4.03 -43.74 -4.47
CA ILE A 29 -4.43 -42.69 -5.42
C ILE A 29 -5.48 -41.76 -4.80
N LEU A 30 -6.47 -42.33 -4.10
CA LEU A 30 -7.50 -41.57 -3.40
C LEU A 30 -6.90 -40.70 -2.29
N PHE A 31 -5.97 -41.23 -1.50
CA PHE A 31 -5.30 -40.46 -0.46
C PHE A 31 -4.37 -39.39 -1.06
N GLY A 32 -3.59 -39.75 -2.08
CA GLY A 32 -2.67 -38.84 -2.76
C GLY A 32 -3.40 -37.67 -3.42
N SER A 33 -4.52 -37.92 -4.12
CA SER A 33 -5.34 -36.86 -4.71
C SER A 33 -5.94 -35.92 -3.66
N GLN A 34 -6.44 -36.46 -2.55
CA GLN A 34 -6.98 -35.65 -1.45
C GLN A 34 -5.89 -34.82 -0.76
N LEU A 35 -4.68 -35.38 -0.60
CA LEU A 35 -3.52 -34.67 -0.06
C LEU A 35 -3.07 -33.56 -1.00
N LEU A 36 -3.02 -33.83 -2.31
CA LEU A 36 -2.70 -32.82 -3.32
C LEU A 36 -3.72 -31.67 -3.31
N ILE A 37 -5.01 -31.98 -3.26
CA ILE A 37 -6.08 -30.96 -3.16
C ILE A 37 -5.94 -30.16 -1.85
N SER A 38 -5.70 -30.82 -0.72
CA SER A 38 -5.49 -30.14 0.56
C SER A 38 -4.27 -29.22 0.52
N CYS A 39 -3.17 -29.67 -0.07
CA CYS A 39 -1.96 -28.88 -0.25
C CYS A 39 -2.23 -27.66 -1.13
N TRP A 40 -2.97 -27.84 -2.23
CA TRP A 40 -3.34 -26.75 -3.13
C TRP A 40 -4.21 -25.69 -2.44
N ILE A 41 -5.20 -26.11 -1.65
CA ILE A 41 -6.07 -25.21 -0.88
C ILE A 41 -5.26 -24.47 0.19
N GLN A 42 -4.39 -25.17 0.94
CA GLN A 42 -3.52 -24.54 1.93
C GLN A 42 -2.57 -23.53 1.27
N PHE A 43 -1.96 -23.89 0.14
CA PHE A 43 -1.11 -23.00 -0.63
C PHE A 43 -1.87 -21.74 -1.06
N TYR A 44 -3.09 -21.89 -1.58
CA TYR A 44 -3.94 -20.75 -1.93
C TYR A 44 -4.14 -19.80 -0.74
N PHE A 45 -4.50 -20.30 0.44
CA PHE A 45 -4.68 -19.46 1.62
C PHE A 45 -3.40 -18.78 2.09
N VAL A 46 -2.25 -19.47 2.00
CA VAL A 46 -0.94 -18.88 2.33
C VAL A 46 -0.65 -17.70 1.40
N ILE A 47 -0.84 -17.87 0.09
CA ILE A 47 -0.64 -16.81 -0.89
C ILE A 47 -1.60 -15.65 -0.66
N GLN A 48 -2.89 -15.92 -0.46
CA GLN A 48 -3.87 -14.85 -0.17
C GLN A 48 -3.50 -14.06 1.07
N ASN A 49 -3.08 -14.75 2.15
CA ASN A 49 -2.65 -14.08 3.37
C ASN A 49 -1.40 -13.20 3.14
N TRP A 50 -0.44 -13.68 2.34
CA TRP A 50 0.73 -12.87 1.96
C TRP A 50 0.33 -11.62 1.18
N LEU A 51 -0.58 -11.73 0.21
CA LEU A 51 -1.02 -10.59 -0.60
C LEU A 51 -1.78 -9.53 0.22
N VAL A 52 -2.51 -9.94 1.26
CA VAL A 52 -3.17 -8.99 2.19
C VAL A 52 -2.16 -8.26 3.06
N GLN A 53 -1.12 -8.96 3.54
CA GLN A 53 -0.11 -8.39 4.42
C GLN A 53 0.96 -7.57 3.69
N TYR A 54 1.19 -7.89 2.41
CA TYR A 54 2.18 -7.27 1.55
C TYR A 54 1.58 -6.92 0.18
N PRO A 55 0.60 -5.99 0.12
CA PRO A 55 -0.05 -5.60 -1.13
C PRO A 55 0.94 -5.07 -2.18
N SER A 56 2.10 -4.52 -1.80
CA SER A 56 3.07 -4.09 -2.81
C SER A 56 3.75 -5.23 -3.57
N LEU A 57 3.56 -6.49 -3.15
CA LEU A 57 3.93 -7.65 -3.98
C LEU A 57 3.13 -7.69 -5.28
N LEU A 58 1.91 -7.15 -5.31
CA LEU A 58 1.11 -7.04 -6.53
C LEU A 58 1.68 -5.99 -7.50
N SER A 59 2.50 -5.08 -6.98
CA SER A 59 3.14 -4.00 -7.73
C SER A 59 4.65 -4.20 -7.91
N ASP A 60 5.22 -5.34 -7.53
CA ASP A 60 6.64 -5.64 -7.78
C ASP A 60 6.83 -6.27 -9.17
N ASP A 61 8.01 -6.05 -9.75
CA ASP A 61 8.34 -6.58 -11.08
C ASP A 61 9.04 -7.94 -10.96
N PHE A 62 8.35 -8.99 -11.37
CA PHE A 62 8.84 -10.36 -11.37
C PHE A 62 9.56 -10.74 -12.68
N ILE A 63 10.22 -9.81 -13.38
CA ILE A 63 10.95 -10.05 -14.66
C ILE A 63 11.80 -11.32 -14.66
N HIS A 64 12.40 -11.71 -13.53
CA HIS A 64 13.26 -12.90 -13.42
C HIS A 64 12.56 -14.16 -12.87
N SER A 65 11.25 -14.11 -12.62
CA SER A 65 10.49 -15.28 -12.19
C SER A 65 9.80 -15.93 -13.38
N SER A 66 10.02 -17.23 -13.57
CA SER A 66 9.42 -18.04 -14.65
C SER A 66 7.90 -18.28 -14.50
N PHE A 67 7.23 -17.62 -13.54
CA PHE A 67 5.89 -17.99 -13.09
C PHE A 67 4.82 -16.88 -13.21
N VAL A 68 5.17 -15.62 -13.50
CA VAL A 68 4.21 -14.50 -13.37
C VAL A 68 4.06 -13.67 -14.66
N TRP A 69 2.80 -13.46 -15.08
CA TRP A 69 2.41 -12.60 -16.20
C TRP A 69 2.44 -11.12 -15.78
N LYS A 70 2.99 -10.24 -16.62
CA LYS A 70 3.13 -8.81 -16.32
C LYS A 70 1.77 -8.13 -16.22
N LEU A 71 1.50 -7.43 -15.12
CA LEU A 71 0.48 -6.38 -15.11
C LEU A 71 1.07 -5.12 -15.76
N PRO A 72 0.30 -4.39 -16.60
CA PRO A 72 0.78 -3.13 -17.16
C PRO A 72 1.14 -2.13 -16.05
N SER A 73 2.21 -1.37 -16.25
CA SER A 73 2.83 -0.48 -15.25
C SER A 73 1.89 0.61 -14.70
N ALA A 74 0.81 0.94 -15.41
CA ALA A 74 -0.19 1.88 -14.95
C ALA A 74 -1.11 1.31 -13.85
N GLN A 75 -1.32 -0.01 -13.78
CA GLN A 75 -2.07 -0.63 -12.68
C GLN A 75 -1.20 -0.78 -11.42
N VAL A 76 0.12 -0.95 -11.60
CA VAL A 76 1.11 -1.11 -10.52
C VAL A 76 1.13 0.08 -9.56
N THR A 77 0.94 1.31 -10.06
CA THR A 77 0.87 2.52 -9.22
C THR A 77 -0.39 2.57 -8.35
N VAL A 78 -1.49 1.95 -8.78
CA VAL A 78 -2.79 2.05 -8.08
C VAL A 78 -2.90 1.02 -6.95
N LEU A 79 -2.15 -0.09 -7.02
CA LEU A 79 -2.25 -1.18 -6.04
C LEU A 79 -1.20 -1.14 -4.91
N SER A 80 -0.21 -0.24 -4.98
CA SER A 80 0.87 -0.22 -3.99
C SER A 80 0.42 0.36 -2.64
N ARG A 81 0.96 -0.19 -1.55
CA ARG A 81 0.72 0.36 -0.21
C ARG A 81 1.22 1.79 -0.07
N GLY A 82 2.35 2.11 -0.70
CA GLY A 82 2.92 3.46 -0.69
C GLY A 82 1.95 4.51 -1.20
N VAL A 83 1.19 4.23 -2.26
CA VAL A 83 0.16 5.16 -2.77
C VAL A 83 -1.01 5.28 -1.82
N SER A 84 -1.47 4.17 -1.23
CA SER A 84 -2.54 4.19 -0.22
C SER A 84 -2.17 5.04 1.00
N ILE A 85 -0.91 4.98 1.47
CA ILE A 85 -0.41 5.83 2.56
C ILE A 85 -0.46 7.30 2.14
N LEU A 86 0.02 7.65 0.95
CA LEU A 86 0.03 9.04 0.47
C LEU A 86 -1.38 9.60 0.27
N GLU A 87 -2.34 8.78 -0.18
CA GLU A 87 -3.75 9.15 -0.27
C GLU A 87 -4.39 9.36 1.11
N GLY A 88 -4.12 8.45 2.06
CA GLY A 88 -4.57 8.62 3.44
C GLY A 88 -4.01 9.90 4.07
N MET A 89 -2.74 10.21 3.82
CA MET A 89 -2.11 11.44 4.28
C MET A 89 -2.74 12.70 3.65
N GLU A 90 -3.12 12.66 2.37
CA GLU A 90 -3.84 13.77 1.73
C GLU A 90 -5.19 14.04 2.40
N VAL A 91 -5.97 12.99 2.69
CA VAL A 91 -7.28 13.13 3.35
C VAL A 91 -7.11 13.81 4.71
N GLN A 92 -6.17 13.31 5.51
CA GLN A 92 -5.87 13.86 6.83
C GLN A 92 -5.30 15.28 6.77
N LEU A 93 -4.49 15.60 5.75
CA LEU A 93 -3.96 16.94 5.54
C LEU A 93 -5.07 17.94 5.18
N LYS A 94 -6.03 17.52 4.35
CA LYS A 94 -7.22 18.31 4.02
C LYS A 94 -8.08 18.53 5.27
N GLU A 95 -8.30 17.50 6.06
CA GLU A 95 -9.08 17.59 7.31
C GLU A 95 -8.43 18.53 8.34
N GLU A 96 -7.09 18.51 8.44
CA GLU A 96 -6.35 19.34 9.39
C GLU A 96 -6.12 20.79 8.94
N LEU A 97 -6.21 21.12 7.65
CA LEU A 97 -5.83 22.44 7.13
C LEU A 97 -6.92 23.16 6.33
N ASN A 98 -7.88 22.45 5.73
CA ASN A 98 -8.98 23.11 5.04
C ASN A 98 -9.90 23.77 6.06
N GLU A 99 -10.49 24.90 5.67
CA GLU A 99 -11.51 25.64 6.45
C GLU A 99 -11.00 26.21 7.79
N LYS A 100 -9.76 25.94 8.18
CA LYS A 100 -9.07 26.63 9.28
C LYS A 100 -8.60 28.01 8.84
N SER A 101 -8.48 28.91 9.80
CA SER A 101 -7.99 30.27 9.54
C SER A 101 -6.54 30.23 9.03
N TRP A 102 -6.19 31.12 8.10
CA TRP A 102 -4.84 31.13 7.53
C TRP A 102 -3.75 31.29 8.58
N SER A 103 -4.01 32.06 9.65
CA SER A 103 -3.08 32.21 10.77
C SER A 103 -2.78 30.90 11.49
N GLU A 104 -3.79 30.04 11.69
CA GLU A 104 -3.61 28.72 12.30
C GLU A 104 -2.88 27.75 11.36
N VAL A 105 -3.18 27.83 10.06
CA VAL A 105 -2.50 27.04 9.02
C VAL A 105 -1.02 27.42 8.97
N GLU A 106 -0.70 28.70 8.87
CA GLU A 106 0.68 29.20 8.84
C GLU A 106 1.46 28.78 10.08
N LYS A 107 0.86 28.94 11.27
CA LYS A 107 1.45 28.48 12.54
C LYS A 107 1.74 26.98 12.54
N SER A 108 0.91 26.18 11.89
CA SER A 108 1.08 24.72 11.77
C SER A 108 2.16 24.35 10.74
N LEU A 109 2.34 25.17 9.71
CA LEU A 109 3.35 25.00 8.65
C LEU A 109 4.76 25.50 9.06
N LEU A 110 4.87 26.30 10.12
CA LEU A 110 6.15 26.72 10.70
C LEU A 110 7.07 25.52 11.00
N LYS A 111 8.38 25.73 10.82
CA LYS A 111 9.43 24.70 10.81
C LYS A 111 9.44 23.75 12.02
N VAL A 112 8.97 24.24 13.17
CA VAL A 112 8.91 23.48 14.43
C VAL A 112 7.68 22.56 14.48
N ASN A 113 6.55 23.02 13.95
CA ASN A 113 5.25 22.37 14.09
C ASN A 113 4.96 21.39 12.95
N HIS A 114 5.44 21.67 11.72
CA HIS A 114 5.10 20.82 10.58
C HIS A 114 5.57 19.37 10.74
N LYS A 115 6.71 19.13 11.43
CA LYS A 115 7.23 17.77 11.60
C LYS A 115 6.34 16.95 12.51
N LYS A 116 5.77 17.58 13.53
CA LYS A 116 4.84 16.94 14.47
C LYS A 116 3.50 16.67 13.79
N LEU A 117 2.98 17.66 13.05
CA LEU A 117 1.76 17.52 12.25
C LEU A 117 1.87 16.35 11.27
N LEU A 118 2.92 16.34 10.44
CA LEU A 118 3.09 15.31 9.41
C LEU A 118 3.33 13.91 9.99
N LYS A 119 4.03 13.79 11.12
CA LYS A 119 4.14 12.50 11.82
C LYS A 119 2.81 12.00 12.36
N GLY A 120 1.97 12.90 12.87
CA GLY A 120 0.61 12.57 13.31
C GLY A 120 -0.25 12.10 12.14
N ILE A 121 -0.21 12.84 11.02
CA ILE A 121 -0.91 12.49 9.78
C ILE A 121 -0.43 11.14 9.22
N GLU A 122 0.89 10.89 9.17
CA GLU A 122 1.45 9.61 8.74
C GLU A 122 0.94 8.45 9.62
N TYR A 123 0.93 8.64 10.94
CA TYR A 123 0.45 7.64 11.88
C TYR A 123 -1.03 7.32 11.66
N GLN A 124 -1.89 8.34 11.53
CA GLN A 124 -3.32 8.14 11.26
C GLN A 124 -3.55 7.46 9.91
N ALA A 125 -2.84 7.87 8.86
CA ALA A 125 -2.94 7.26 7.54
C ALA A 125 -2.58 5.76 7.57
N LYS A 126 -1.58 5.35 8.35
CA LYS A 126 -1.21 3.94 8.52
C LYS A 126 -2.23 3.17 9.39
N GLN A 127 -2.75 3.79 10.45
CA GLN A 127 -3.71 3.15 11.35
C GLN A 127 -5.08 2.86 10.72
N ASN A 128 -5.49 3.65 9.72
CA ASN A 128 -6.77 3.43 9.04
C ASN A 128 -6.87 2.07 8.32
N SER A 129 -5.73 1.45 7.98
CA SER A 129 -5.69 0.12 7.38
C SER A 129 -4.33 -0.52 7.68
N PRO A 130 -4.11 -1.09 8.88
CA PRO A 130 -2.79 -1.55 9.30
C PRO A 130 -2.39 -2.82 8.55
N VAL A 131 -1.19 -2.82 7.97
CA VAL A 131 -0.62 -3.99 7.29
C VAL A 131 0.80 -4.25 7.79
N ALA A 132 1.24 -5.51 7.76
CA ALA A 132 2.59 -5.89 8.18
C ALA A 132 3.69 -5.17 7.36
N GLU A 133 3.34 -4.69 6.17
CA GLU A 133 4.21 -3.93 5.28
C GLU A 133 4.49 -2.48 5.77
N ASP A 134 3.67 -1.89 6.63
CA ASP A 134 3.77 -0.47 7.04
C ASP A 134 5.13 -0.03 7.60
N PRO A 135 5.86 -0.84 8.40
CA PRO A 135 7.19 -0.50 8.89
C PRO A 135 8.25 -0.44 7.78
N LEU A 136 8.00 -1.07 6.63
CA LEU A 136 8.90 -1.09 5.48
C LEU A 136 8.75 0.16 4.60
N TRP A 137 7.67 0.93 4.78
CA TRP A 137 7.44 2.21 4.11
C TRP A 137 7.89 3.38 4.97
N LYS A 138 8.91 4.09 4.49
CA LYS A 138 9.39 5.32 5.10
C LYS A 138 8.87 6.53 4.33
N VAL A 139 8.11 7.40 5.01
CA VAL A 139 7.64 8.64 4.41
C VAL A 139 8.67 9.76 4.65
N THR A 140 9.05 10.44 3.57
CA THR A 140 9.84 11.68 3.61
C THR A 140 9.01 12.84 3.09
N TYR A 141 9.27 14.03 3.60
CA TYR A 141 8.54 15.24 3.27
C TYR A 141 9.50 16.38 2.93
N LYS A 142 9.20 17.13 1.87
CA LYS A 142 9.92 18.35 1.50
C LYS A 142 8.94 19.52 1.46
N PHE A 143 9.27 20.58 2.19
CA PHE A 143 8.56 21.85 2.11
C PHE A 143 9.35 22.81 1.26
N SER A 144 8.70 23.44 0.28
CA SER A 144 9.21 24.61 -0.42
C SER A 144 8.22 25.75 -0.27
N SER A 145 8.71 26.88 0.25
CA SER A 145 7.96 28.14 0.26
C SER A 145 8.17 28.83 -1.08
N ARG A 146 7.09 29.31 -1.72
CA ARG A 146 7.24 30.20 -2.87
C ARG A 146 7.47 31.62 -2.38
N GLU A 147 8.16 32.45 -3.17
CA GLU A 147 8.59 33.81 -2.81
C GLU A 147 7.46 34.77 -2.39
N SER A 148 6.19 34.42 -2.66
CA SER A 148 5.03 35.28 -2.35
C SER A 148 4.40 35.08 -0.97
N GLY A 149 4.89 34.15 -0.12
CA GLY A 149 4.43 34.02 1.29
C GLY A 149 2.98 33.52 1.51
N SER A 150 2.15 33.45 0.46
CA SER A 150 0.77 32.95 0.51
C SER A 150 0.61 31.49 0.09
N ASP A 151 1.68 30.88 -0.43
CA ASP A 151 1.65 29.60 -1.15
C ASP A 151 2.79 28.70 -0.68
N TYR A 152 2.45 27.51 -0.20
CA TYR A 152 3.38 26.46 0.21
C TYR A 152 3.22 25.21 -0.66
N ASN A 153 4.35 24.64 -1.07
CA ASN A 153 4.38 23.33 -1.69
C ASN A 153 4.91 22.31 -0.68
N LEU A 154 4.16 21.21 -0.52
CA LEU A 154 4.51 20.06 0.28
C LEU A 154 4.62 18.84 -0.64
N ASP A 155 5.82 18.32 -0.79
CA ASP A 155 6.07 17.06 -1.49
C ASP A 155 6.14 15.93 -0.45
N LEU A 156 5.21 14.99 -0.55
CA LEU A 156 5.18 13.76 0.23
C LEU A 156 5.78 12.64 -0.62
N GLN A 157 6.73 11.91 -0.08
CA GLN A 157 7.37 10.80 -0.78
C GLN A 157 7.33 9.55 0.10
N ALA A 158 6.74 8.47 -0.41
CA ALA A 158 6.77 7.16 0.22
C ALA A 158 7.89 6.33 -0.39
N ASN A 159 8.89 6.00 0.42
CA ASN A 159 10.07 5.24 0.01
C ASN A 159 10.02 3.82 0.57
N TRP A 160 10.23 2.84 -0.32
CA TRP A 160 10.28 1.43 0.06
C TRP A 160 11.65 1.03 0.60
N ASN A 161 11.69 0.55 1.84
CA ASN A 161 12.89 0.04 2.51
C ASN A 161 12.89 -1.48 2.70
N GLY A 162 11.89 -2.18 2.16
CA GLY A 162 11.78 -3.63 2.27
C GLY A 162 12.61 -4.40 1.24
N PRO A 163 12.51 -5.74 1.25
CA PRO A 163 13.13 -6.60 0.25
C PRO A 163 12.68 -6.24 -1.17
N ARG A 164 13.56 -6.43 -2.16
CA ARG A 164 13.27 -6.12 -3.56
C ARG A 164 13.68 -7.29 -4.45
N SER A 165 12.89 -7.56 -5.48
CA SER A 165 13.22 -8.58 -6.48
C SER A 165 14.41 -8.21 -7.36
N ASN A 166 14.72 -6.92 -7.50
CA ASN A 166 15.90 -6.44 -8.23
C ASN A 166 16.82 -5.58 -7.33
N PRO A 167 18.03 -6.06 -6.99
CA PRO A 167 18.97 -5.33 -6.14
C PRO A 167 19.70 -4.18 -6.86
N ASP A 168 19.74 -4.17 -8.19
CA ASP A 168 20.52 -3.19 -8.98
C ASP A 168 19.77 -1.89 -9.30
N THR A 169 18.48 -1.85 -9.00
CA THR A 169 17.66 -0.64 -9.17
C THR A 169 17.93 0.36 -8.05
N LYS A 170 18.36 1.58 -8.44
CA LYS A 170 18.63 2.70 -7.53
C LYS A 170 17.55 2.86 -6.46
N PRO A 171 17.89 3.35 -5.25
CA PRO A 171 16.94 3.54 -4.14
C PRO A 171 15.66 4.26 -4.55
N ASP A 172 15.77 5.20 -5.48
CA ASP A 172 14.71 6.12 -5.94
C ASP A 172 13.68 5.48 -6.88
N SER A 173 13.98 4.29 -7.43
CA SER A 173 13.14 3.60 -8.41
C SER A 173 11.82 3.06 -7.84
N TYR A 174 11.75 2.80 -6.54
CA TYR A 174 10.54 2.34 -5.86
C TYR A 174 10.11 3.35 -4.80
N SER A 175 9.92 4.58 -5.27
CA SER A 175 9.36 5.68 -4.50
C SER A 175 8.10 6.21 -5.19
N PHE A 176 7.13 6.56 -4.37
CA PHE A 176 5.92 7.25 -4.83
C PHE A 176 5.95 8.67 -4.30
N THR A 177 5.69 9.63 -5.17
CA THR A 177 5.69 11.05 -4.83
C THR A 177 4.30 11.62 -5.03
N LYS A 178 3.85 12.43 -4.07
CA LYS A 178 2.60 13.19 -4.13
C LYS A 178 2.86 14.64 -3.71
N SER A 179 2.62 15.57 -4.62
CA SER A 179 2.81 17.00 -4.39
C SER A 179 1.49 17.68 -4.05
N CYS A 180 1.47 18.39 -2.94
CA CYS A 180 0.34 19.13 -2.41
C CYS A 180 0.65 20.63 -2.35
N ARG A 181 -0.26 21.44 -2.87
CA ARG A 181 -0.21 22.90 -2.81
C ARG A 181 -1.16 23.39 -1.72
N ILE A 182 -0.65 24.19 -0.80
CA ILE A 182 -1.39 24.79 0.29
C ILE A 182 -1.41 26.29 0.03
N LYS A 183 -2.60 26.83 -0.23
CA LYS A 183 -2.79 28.24 -0.60
C LYS A 183 -3.84 28.90 0.26
N GLN A 184 -3.71 30.21 0.42
CA GLN A 184 -4.71 31.05 1.03
C GLN A 184 -5.87 31.29 0.04
N VAL A 185 -7.12 31.12 0.49
CA VAL A 185 -8.31 31.50 -0.26
C VAL A 185 -9.25 32.32 0.62
N ASP A 186 -10.03 33.21 0.04
CA ASP A 186 -11.01 34.00 0.79
C ASP A 186 -12.17 33.10 1.22
N GLY A 187 -12.30 32.88 2.53
CA GLY A 187 -13.40 32.15 3.14
C GLY A 187 -14.60 33.06 3.40
N LEU A 188 -15.77 32.63 2.94
CA LEU A 188 -17.05 33.27 3.31
C LEU A 188 -17.45 32.81 4.71
N SER A 189 -17.01 33.52 5.73
CA SER A 189 -17.52 33.39 7.10
C SER A 189 -18.61 34.44 7.32
N GLY A 190 -19.70 34.07 8.00
CA GLY A 190 -20.90 34.90 8.18
C GLY A 190 -20.73 36.28 8.86
N LEU A 191 -19.49 36.69 9.19
CA LEU A 191 -19.12 38.01 9.73
C LEU A 191 -18.05 38.76 8.91
N GLY A 192 -17.59 38.23 7.77
CA GLY A 192 -16.59 38.88 6.90
C GLY A 192 -15.72 37.87 6.14
N SER A 193 -15.01 38.34 5.10
CA SER A 193 -14.04 37.53 4.35
C SER A 193 -12.79 37.30 5.20
N GLN A 194 -12.66 36.11 5.80
CA GLN A 194 -11.43 35.71 6.47
C GLN A 194 -10.66 34.73 5.58
N PRO A 195 -9.34 34.91 5.44
CA PRO A 195 -8.55 33.98 4.66
C PRO A 195 -8.48 32.62 5.33
N ILE A 196 -8.80 31.57 4.58
CA ILE A 196 -8.78 30.17 5.02
C ILE A 196 -7.74 29.38 4.23
N GLY A 197 -7.30 28.25 4.79
CA GLY A 197 -6.43 27.30 4.09
C GLY A 197 -7.19 26.49 3.05
N ASN A 198 -6.54 26.26 1.90
CA ASN A 198 -7.01 25.31 0.89
C ASN A 198 -5.85 24.42 0.42
N VAL A 199 -6.06 23.10 0.50
CA VAL A 199 -5.09 22.07 0.09
C VAL A 199 -5.51 21.42 -1.22
N GLN A 200 -4.66 21.50 -2.24
CA GLN A 200 -4.83 20.87 -3.55
C GLN A 200 -3.65 19.94 -3.85
N CYS A 201 -3.90 18.63 -3.94
CA CYS A 201 -2.87 17.64 -4.24
C CYS A 201 -3.00 17.10 -5.66
N GLN A 202 -1.86 16.77 -6.27
CA GLN A 202 -1.79 16.04 -7.53
C GLN A 202 -1.86 14.52 -7.29
N PRO A 203 -2.26 13.71 -8.29
CA PRO A 203 -2.22 12.26 -8.16
C PRO A 203 -0.79 11.76 -7.93
N SER A 204 -0.66 10.68 -7.17
CA SER A 204 0.63 10.06 -6.85
C SER A 204 1.32 9.55 -8.12
N ARG A 205 2.62 9.83 -8.27
CA ARG A 205 3.45 9.39 -9.40
C ARG A 205 4.57 8.47 -8.90
N ALA A 206 4.93 7.46 -9.69
CA ALA A 206 6.12 6.66 -9.45
C ALA A 206 7.36 7.45 -9.92
N GLY A 207 8.39 7.53 -9.09
CA GLY A 207 9.66 8.21 -9.41
C GLY A 207 9.88 9.54 -8.70
N GLU A 208 11.00 10.17 -9.07
CA GLU A 208 11.61 11.31 -8.37
C GLU A 208 10.76 12.60 -8.41
N ILE A 209 10.97 13.44 -7.40
CA ILE A 209 10.37 14.77 -7.28
C ILE A 209 10.89 15.64 -8.43
N GLU A 210 10.14 15.74 -9.52
CA GLU A 210 10.28 16.88 -10.43
C GLU A 210 9.81 18.12 -9.68
N VAL A 211 10.78 18.81 -9.07
CA VAL A 211 10.59 20.18 -8.60
C VAL A 211 10.01 20.98 -9.77
N PHE A 212 8.86 21.60 -9.55
CA PHE A 212 8.27 22.56 -10.48
C PHE A 212 9.31 23.64 -10.81
N ALA A 213 10.07 23.44 -11.88
CA ALA A 213 10.73 24.53 -12.57
C ALA A 213 9.61 25.33 -13.22
N ASP A 214 9.48 26.56 -12.75
CA ASP A 214 8.58 27.58 -13.28
C ASP A 214 8.71 27.59 -14.81
N GLN A 215 7.60 27.34 -15.54
CA GLN A 215 7.54 27.71 -16.95
C GLN A 215 7.42 29.23 -17.04
N GLY A 216 8.52 29.91 -16.71
CA GLY A 216 8.74 31.33 -16.86
C GLY A 216 9.60 31.57 -18.11
N LYS A 217 8.92 31.96 -19.19
CA LYS A 217 9.40 32.79 -20.32
C LYS A 217 10.91 33.09 -20.38
N ARG A 218 11.55 32.70 -21.47
CA ARG A 218 12.11 33.62 -22.48
C ARG A 218 12.35 32.92 -23.79
#